data_AF-A0AAX6DFG1-F1
#
_entry.id   AF-A0AAX6DFG1-F1
#
_cell.length_a   1.000
_cell.length_b   1.000
_cell.length_c   1.000
_cell.angle_alpha   90.00
_cell.angle_beta   90.00
_cell.angle_gamma   90.00
#
_symmetry.space_group_name_H-M   'P 1'
#
loop_
_entity.id
_entity.type
_entity.pdbx_description
1 polymer ?
#
loop_
_entity_poly.entity_id
_entity_poly.type
_entity_poly.pdbx_seq_one_letter_code
_entity_poly.pdbx_strand_id
1 'polypeptide(L)'
;MAGRRKGGGGGEVIDSIYSVVALVFILVACVELGDAATAIDVYRLIQYDMAGVPFGSRLAGLNHHASSPSDAGSAGDLSRNAVVMPVRDLNLTLLRDYITNKQPLGGLLLLLPQKASEKIVGNLPAHGATKDVLIELEKLLIHANIPYPVYFAFEDDKINAILADIQRNDASSQPATATTGGYKLVVSSSEPKKVSSPSIINIQGWLRGLKEDGDANQLPTIAVVASYDTFGAAPALSVGSDSNGSGTVALLELARLFSRLYSNPKTRGRYNLLFGLTSGGPYNYNGTHKWLRGFDHRLRESIDYAICLNSIGSWNNELWLHVSKPPENAYIKQMFDSLSDVAKELGVTIGVKHKKINISNPRVAWEHEQFSRVRVTAATLSELPVAPELLESTGGLYDTRDVVDERAIYKGVKLVAESLARHIYGLKGKNVQIFADDSSLAVNPSYITSWLDLLSRTPRVAPFLSKTDPFISALKKELSEHTDDLHVQHDNFDGMFTFYDSTKATLNVYQVASVTFDLLLLLVLGSYLIILFSFLVITTRGLDDLINMFRKPPTRKAKAA
;
A
#
# COMPACT_ATOMS: atom_id res chain seq x y z
N MET A 1 -11.47 -89.77 -15.52
CA MET A 1 -10.06 -89.29 -15.43
C MET A 1 -10.01 -87.91 -16.07
N ALA A 2 -10.26 -86.80 -15.36
CA ALA A 2 -9.41 -86.16 -14.35
C ALA A 2 -8.01 -85.75 -14.86
N GLY A 3 -7.95 -84.56 -15.47
CA GLY A 3 -7.13 -83.44 -15.00
C GLY A 3 -5.63 -83.38 -15.32
N ARG A 4 -5.23 -82.38 -16.11
CA ARG A 4 -4.18 -81.41 -15.72
C ARG A 4 -4.19 -80.16 -16.62
N ARG A 5 -4.85 -79.09 -16.16
CA ARG A 5 -4.58 -77.71 -16.59
C ARG A 5 -3.47 -77.16 -15.68
N LYS A 6 -2.33 -76.76 -16.25
CA LYS A 6 -1.25 -76.06 -15.53
C LYS A 6 -1.57 -74.55 -15.55
N GLY A 7 -1.53 -73.93 -14.38
CA GLY A 7 -1.90 -72.54 -14.14
C GLY A 7 -0.91 -71.53 -14.72
N GLY A 8 -1.45 -70.47 -15.32
CA GLY A 8 -0.74 -69.28 -15.80
C GLY A 8 -1.41 -68.01 -15.28
N GLY A 9 -1.78 -67.97 -14.00
CA GLY A 9 -2.43 -66.81 -13.37
C GLY A 9 -1.57 -66.07 -12.34
N GLY A 10 -0.32 -66.52 -12.09
CA GLY A 10 0.55 -65.91 -11.09
C GLY A 10 1.33 -64.69 -11.58
N GLY A 11 1.72 -64.65 -12.85
CA GLY A 11 2.54 -63.57 -13.42
C GLY A 11 1.77 -62.26 -13.59
N GLU A 12 0.56 -62.30 -14.15
CA GLU A 12 -0.26 -61.10 -14.39
C GLU A 12 -0.71 -60.42 -13.08
N VAL A 13 -0.94 -61.19 -12.02
CA VAL A 13 -1.30 -60.64 -10.70
C VAL A 13 -0.10 -59.95 -10.06
N ILE A 14 1.10 -60.51 -10.21
CA ILE A 14 2.33 -59.93 -9.68
C ILE A 14 2.70 -58.64 -10.45
N ASP A 15 2.59 -58.64 -11.79
CA ASP A 15 2.85 -57.45 -12.62
C ASP A 15 1.82 -56.33 -12.37
N SER A 16 0.56 -56.70 -12.10
CA SER A 16 -0.49 -55.76 -11.69
C SER A 16 -0.19 -55.15 -10.32
N ILE A 17 0.30 -55.94 -9.36
CA ILE A 17 0.71 -55.44 -8.04
C ILE A 17 1.90 -54.48 -8.18
N TYR A 18 2.91 -54.79 -9.00
CA TYR A 18 4.03 -53.87 -9.25
C TYR A 18 3.58 -52.56 -9.89
N SER A 19 2.62 -52.62 -10.83
CA SER A 19 2.07 -51.44 -11.49
C SER A 19 1.27 -50.56 -10.53
N VAL A 20 0.48 -51.17 -9.63
CA VAL A 20 -0.29 -50.45 -8.60
C VAL A 20 0.66 -49.82 -7.57
N VAL A 21 1.70 -50.54 -7.14
CA VAL A 21 2.70 -50.02 -6.21
C VAL A 21 3.47 -48.85 -6.83
N ALA A 22 3.87 -48.96 -8.11
CA ALA A 22 4.52 -47.85 -8.83
C ALA A 22 3.61 -46.62 -8.95
N LEU A 23 2.32 -46.82 -9.25
CA LEU A 23 1.34 -45.74 -9.32
C LEU A 23 1.16 -45.05 -7.95
N VAL A 24 1.12 -45.82 -6.87
CA VAL A 24 1.04 -45.28 -5.50
C VAL A 24 2.30 -44.47 -5.17
N PHE A 25 3.50 -44.94 -5.53
CA PHE A 25 4.73 -44.16 -5.33
C PHE A 25 4.75 -42.86 -6.15
N ILE A 26 4.25 -42.89 -7.38
CA ILE A 26 4.11 -41.67 -8.21
C ILE A 26 3.13 -40.69 -7.57
N LEU A 27 1.98 -41.18 -7.09
CA LEU A 27 0.98 -40.32 -6.43
C LEU A 27 1.50 -39.73 -5.12
N VAL A 28 2.19 -40.52 -4.30
CA VAL A 28 2.83 -40.04 -3.06
C VAL A 28 3.88 -38.98 -3.36
N ALA A 29 4.72 -39.20 -4.39
CA ALA A 29 5.71 -38.21 -4.82
C ALA A 29 5.06 -36.92 -5.35
N CYS A 30 3.94 -37.02 -6.09
CA CYS A 30 3.21 -35.84 -6.55
C CYS A 30 2.56 -35.04 -5.40
N VAL A 31 2.10 -35.69 -4.34
CA VAL A 31 1.54 -35.02 -3.16
C VAL A 31 2.64 -34.28 -2.38
N GLU A 32 3.80 -34.89 -2.16
CA GLU A 32 4.94 -34.20 -1.51
C GLU A 32 5.47 -33.02 -2.34
N LEU A 33 5.48 -33.13 -3.67
CA LEU A 33 5.87 -32.02 -4.56
C LEU A 33 4.87 -30.84 -4.51
N GLY A 34 3.59 -31.12 -4.23
CA GLY A 34 2.54 -30.10 -4.10
C GLY A 34 2.65 -29.30 -2.80
N ASP A 35 3.11 -29.91 -1.71
CA ASP A 35 3.29 -29.25 -0.41
C ASP A 35 4.62 -28.47 -0.31
N ALA A 36 5.58 -28.76 -1.19
CA ALA A 36 6.90 -28.14 -1.22
C ALA A 36 6.93 -26.70 -1.78
N ALA A 37 5.82 -26.23 -2.37
CA ALA A 37 5.72 -24.91 -2.99
C ALA A 37 4.50 -24.14 -2.45
N THR A 38 4.76 -23.05 -1.73
CA THR A 38 3.70 -22.13 -1.28
C THR A 38 3.78 -20.82 -2.05
N ALA A 39 2.64 -20.33 -2.53
CA ALA A 39 2.52 -19.07 -3.24
C ALA A 39 1.81 -18.04 -2.36
N ILE A 40 2.44 -16.88 -2.17
CA ILE A 40 1.98 -15.81 -1.28
C ILE A 40 1.95 -14.51 -2.06
N ASP A 41 0.88 -13.73 -1.89
CA ASP A 41 0.82 -12.38 -2.44
C ASP A 41 1.72 -11.44 -1.64
N VAL A 42 2.66 -10.80 -2.35
CA VAL A 42 3.59 -9.84 -1.77
C VAL A 42 3.48 -8.49 -2.44
N TYR A 43 3.68 -7.45 -1.65
CA TYR A 43 3.54 -6.06 -2.06
C TYR A 43 4.91 -5.42 -2.03
N ARG A 44 5.35 -4.87 -3.15
CA ARG A 44 6.71 -4.34 -3.27
C ARG A 44 6.81 -2.96 -2.65
N LEU A 45 7.93 -2.67 -2.00
CA LEU A 45 8.30 -1.30 -1.62
C LEU A 45 8.38 -0.43 -2.88
N ILE A 46 7.79 0.76 -2.80
CA ILE A 46 7.76 1.71 -3.89
C ILE A 46 9.17 2.01 -4.39
N GLN A 47 9.30 2.24 -5.69
CA GLN A 47 10.51 2.72 -6.31
C GLN A 47 10.22 4.05 -6.99
N TYR A 48 10.96 5.08 -6.63
CA TYR A 48 10.84 6.39 -7.26
C TYR A 48 12.16 7.16 -7.22
N ASP A 49 12.30 8.15 -8.10
CA ASP A 49 13.39 9.11 -8.05
C ASP A 49 12.81 10.50 -7.79
N MET A 50 13.48 11.30 -6.94
CA MET A 50 13.15 12.69 -6.70
C MET A 50 14.30 13.57 -7.20
N ALA A 51 14.03 14.39 -8.22
CA ALA A 51 15.03 15.22 -8.88
C ALA A 51 16.29 14.44 -9.33
N GLY A 52 16.10 13.19 -9.75
CA GLY A 52 17.18 12.29 -10.19
C GLY A 52 17.86 11.47 -9.07
N VAL A 53 17.53 11.72 -7.79
CA VAL A 53 18.02 10.92 -6.67
C VAL A 53 17.11 9.71 -6.45
N PRO A 54 17.63 8.47 -6.45
CA PRO A 54 16.81 7.26 -6.32
C PRO A 54 16.43 6.96 -4.87
N PHE A 55 15.19 6.51 -4.67
CA PHE A 55 14.61 6.12 -3.39
C PHE A 55 13.80 4.82 -3.50
N GLY A 56 13.61 4.17 -2.35
CA GLY A 56 12.91 2.91 -2.21
C GLY A 56 13.68 1.71 -2.77
N SER A 57 12.98 0.63 -3.08
CA SER A 57 13.60 -0.63 -3.52
C SER A 57 13.91 -0.63 -5.01
N ARG A 58 15.18 -0.82 -5.39
CA ARG A 58 15.63 -0.73 -6.80
C ARG A 58 15.47 -2.02 -7.61
N LEU A 59 15.29 -3.16 -6.94
CA LEU A 59 15.15 -4.46 -7.57
C LEU A 59 13.77 -5.08 -7.27
N ALA A 60 13.33 -5.97 -8.15
CA ALA A 60 12.08 -6.72 -8.00
C ALA A 60 12.28 -8.25 -8.05
N GLY A 61 13.36 -8.73 -8.67
CA GLY A 61 13.70 -10.15 -8.64
C GLY A 61 14.23 -10.55 -7.26
N LEU A 62 13.69 -11.64 -6.70
CA LEU A 62 14.19 -12.25 -5.46
C LEU A 62 14.48 -13.72 -5.76
N ASN A 63 15.67 -14.21 -5.41
CA ASN A 63 16.06 -15.61 -5.63
C ASN A 63 17.10 -16.05 -4.60
N HIS A 64 16.72 -16.05 -3.33
CA HIS A 64 17.64 -16.15 -2.19
C HIS A 64 17.09 -17.10 -1.12
N HIS A 65 18.00 -17.66 -0.30
CA HIS A 65 17.61 -18.53 0.81
C HIS A 65 16.98 -17.69 1.92
N ALA A 66 15.91 -18.20 2.54
CA ALA A 66 15.26 -17.52 3.65
C ALA A 66 16.14 -17.62 4.91
N SER A 67 16.26 -16.53 5.66
CA SER A 67 17.03 -16.46 6.90
C SER A 67 16.32 -15.59 7.93
N SER A 68 16.52 -15.87 9.22
CA SER A 68 16.00 -15.06 10.32
C SER A 68 16.94 -13.90 10.69
N PRO A 69 16.43 -12.82 11.30
CA PRO A 69 17.24 -11.68 11.73
C PRO A 69 18.28 -12.01 12.81
N SER A 70 18.16 -13.15 13.51
CA SER A 70 19.13 -13.61 14.52
C SER A 70 20.55 -13.73 13.96
N ASP A 71 20.67 -14.09 12.68
CA ASP A 71 21.93 -14.19 11.95
C ASP A 71 22.39 -12.86 11.33
N ALA A 72 21.56 -11.81 11.34
CA ALA A 72 21.94 -10.52 10.79
C ALA A 72 23.01 -9.79 11.65
N GLY A 73 23.14 -10.19 12.93
CA GLY A 73 24.15 -9.66 13.84
C GLY A 73 25.50 -10.39 13.79
N SER A 74 25.60 -11.56 13.15
CA SER A 74 26.78 -12.43 13.20
C SER A 74 27.70 -12.29 11.99
N ALA A 75 28.10 -11.07 11.62
CA ALA A 75 29.24 -10.77 10.71
C ALA A 75 29.36 -11.60 9.40
N GLY A 76 28.27 -12.21 8.94
CA GLY A 76 28.21 -13.04 7.74
C GLY A 76 27.74 -12.23 6.53
N ASP A 77 28.21 -12.60 5.35
CA ASP A 77 27.75 -12.01 4.09
C ASP A 77 26.30 -12.43 3.79
N LEU A 78 25.34 -11.54 4.03
CA LEU A 78 23.90 -11.76 3.78
C LEU A 78 23.50 -11.48 2.32
N SER A 79 24.45 -11.28 1.41
CA SER A 79 24.18 -10.98 0.00
C SER A 79 23.32 -12.03 -0.70
N ARG A 80 23.30 -13.27 -0.18
CA ARG A 80 22.57 -14.41 -0.73
C ARG A 80 21.32 -14.81 0.07
N ASN A 81 21.01 -14.06 1.11
CA ASN A 81 19.94 -14.36 2.05
C ASN A 81 18.80 -13.35 1.91
N ALA A 82 17.58 -13.85 1.98
CA ALA A 82 16.35 -13.08 2.07
C ALA A 82 15.88 -13.12 3.51
N VAL A 83 15.97 -11.99 4.20
CA VAL A 83 15.63 -11.90 5.63
C VAL A 83 14.12 -11.73 5.78
N VAL A 84 13.50 -12.62 6.56
CA VAL A 84 12.06 -12.58 6.86
C VAL A 84 11.87 -12.07 8.29
N MET A 85 11.13 -10.97 8.45
CA MET A 85 10.93 -10.33 9.75
C MET A 85 9.47 -9.92 9.98
N PRO A 86 8.84 -10.38 11.07
CA PRO A 86 7.62 -9.76 11.60
C PRO A 86 7.88 -8.33 12.03
N VAL A 87 6.99 -7.40 11.69
CA VAL A 87 7.11 -5.99 12.09
C VAL A 87 7.04 -5.82 13.62
N ARG A 88 6.31 -6.70 14.31
CA ARG A 88 6.21 -6.71 15.78
C ARG A 88 7.55 -6.93 16.50
N ASP A 89 8.45 -7.67 15.86
CA ASP A 89 9.75 -8.08 16.44
C ASP A 89 10.91 -7.26 15.86
N LEU A 90 10.60 -6.19 15.12
CA LEU A 90 11.56 -5.44 14.33
C LEU A 90 12.37 -4.47 15.19
N ASN A 91 13.69 -4.65 15.19
CA ASN A 91 14.61 -3.68 15.75
C ASN A 91 14.95 -2.59 14.71
N LEU A 92 14.29 -1.44 14.82
CA LEU A 92 14.43 -0.32 13.88
C LEU A 92 15.85 0.25 13.82
N THR A 93 16.61 0.23 14.92
CA THR A 93 17.97 0.78 14.93
C THR A 93 18.91 -0.08 14.10
N LEU A 94 18.84 -1.40 14.28
CA LEU A 94 19.64 -2.36 13.49
C LEU A 94 19.31 -2.26 12.00
N LEU A 95 18.03 -2.21 11.64
CA LEU A 95 17.62 -2.06 10.24
C LEU A 95 18.10 -0.73 9.64
N ARG A 96 17.99 0.37 10.41
CA ARG A 96 18.48 1.68 9.99
C ARG A 96 19.99 1.66 9.76
N ASP A 97 20.76 1.07 10.67
CA ASP A 97 22.22 0.95 10.54
C ASP A 97 22.59 0.11 9.32
N TYR A 98 21.86 -0.99 9.08
CA TYR A 98 22.09 -1.87 7.94
C TYR A 98 21.86 -1.16 6.60
N ILE A 99 20.73 -0.45 6.48
CA ILE A 99 20.37 0.32 5.28
C ILE A 99 21.33 1.50 5.07
N THR A 100 21.66 2.23 6.13
CA THR A 100 22.53 3.41 6.06
C THR A 100 23.97 3.04 5.70
N ASN A 101 24.48 1.94 6.26
CA ASN A 101 25.81 1.43 5.95
C ASN A 101 25.88 0.66 4.62
N LYS A 102 24.76 0.52 3.90
CA LYS A 102 24.64 -0.18 2.61
C LYS A 102 25.23 -1.59 2.66
N GLN A 103 24.95 -2.31 3.74
CA GLN A 103 25.40 -3.69 3.87
C GLN A 103 24.72 -4.60 2.83
N PRO A 104 25.42 -5.63 2.33
CA PRO A 104 24.92 -6.45 1.24
C PRO A 104 23.85 -7.44 1.73
N LEU A 105 22.60 -7.25 1.28
CA LEU A 105 21.46 -8.12 1.56
C LEU A 105 20.82 -8.59 0.25
N GLY A 106 20.46 -9.88 0.18
CA GLY A 106 19.79 -10.46 -0.99
C GLY A 106 18.33 -10.01 -1.14
N GLY A 107 17.62 -9.81 -0.03
CA GLY A 107 16.28 -9.25 -0.02
C GLY A 107 15.68 -9.16 1.37
N LEU A 108 14.60 -8.39 1.50
CA LEU A 108 13.90 -8.17 2.77
C LEU A 108 12.40 -8.46 2.61
N LEU A 109 11.86 -9.33 3.45
CA LEU A 109 10.44 -9.62 3.54
C LEU A 109 9.92 -9.21 4.92
N LEU A 110 9.09 -8.17 4.95
CA LEU A 110 8.48 -7.63 6.16
C LEU A 110 7.05 -8.19 6.30
N LEU A 111 6.77 -8.86 7.42
CA LEU A 111 5.46 -9.43 7.70
C LEU A 111 4.62 -8.42 8.49
N LEU A 112 3.56 -7.96 7.85
CA LEU A 112 2.53 -7.09 8.42
C LEU A 112 1.55 -7.93 9.25
N PRO A 113 1.02 -7.39 10.35
CA PRO A 113 0.00 -8.10 11.12
C PRO A 113 -1.22 -8.44 10.26
N GLN A 114 -1.92 -9.53 10.60
CA GLN A 114 -3.12 -9.96 9.88
C GLN A 114 -4.12 -8.81 9.71
N LYS A 115 -4.79 -8.75 8.54
CA LYS A 115 -5.88 -7.81 8.31
C LYS A 115 -6.94 -8.00 9.39
N ALA A 116 -7.30 -6.93 10.09
CA ALA A 116 -8.27 -6.93 11.17
C ALA A 116 -9.69 -7.42 10.79
N SER A 117 -9.94 -7.73 9.51
CA SER A 117 -11.25 -8.14 9.01
C SER A 117 -11.67 -9.57 9.36
N GLU A 118 -10.85 -10.40 10.03
CA GLU A 118 -11.22 -11.80 10.31
C GLU A 118 -11.28 -12.20 11.79
N LYS A 119 -10.84 -11.38 12.75
CA LYS A 119 -11.01 -11.69 14.18
C LYS A 119 -11.43 -10.46 14.99
N ILE A 120 -12.74 -10.22 15.02
CA ILE A 120 -13.41 -9.44 16.07
C ILE A 120 -13.43 -10.30 17.35
N VAL A 121 -12.27 -10.63 17.92
CA VAL A 121 -12.21 -11.20 19.28
C VAL A 121 -10.90 -10.78 19.94
N GLY A 122 -11.00 -9.81 20.85
CA GLY A 122 -10.01 -9.59 21.90
C GLY A 122 -9.44 -8.18 21.96
N ASN A 123 -9.79 -7.46 23.01
CA ASN A 123 -9.07 -6.28 23.48
C ASN A 123 -7.57 -6.59 23.60
N LEU A 124 -6.74 -6.06 22.70
CA LEU A 124 -5.29 -6.08 22.83
C LEU A 124 -4.77 -4.63 22.86
N PRO A 125 -4.11 -4.21 23.96
CA PRO A 125 -3.43 -2.91 24.05
C PRO A 125 -2.15 -2.81 23.17
N ALA A 126 -1.92 -3.78 22.27
CA ALA A 126 -0.72 -3.90 21.42
C ALA A 126 -0.79 -3.12 20.09
N HIS A 127 -1.95 -2.51 19.75
CA HIS A 127 -2.12 -1.78 18.49
C HIS A 127 -1.36 -0.44 18.44
N GLY A 128 -1.19 0.25 19.58
CA GLY A 128 -0.50 1.54 19.64
C GLY A 128 1.00 1.43 19.33
N ALA A 129 1.71 0.53 20.00
CA ALA A 129 3.15 0.35 19.81
C ALA A 129 3.50 -0.11 18.38
N THR A 130 2.66 -0.96 17.78
CA THR A 130 2.85 -1.43 16.41
C THR A 130 2.62 -0.31 15.39
N LYS A 131 1.69 0.63 15.66
CA LYS A 131 1.44 1.80 14.81
C LYS A 131 2.67 2.72 14.74
N ASP A 132 3.27 3.04 15.89
CA ASP A 132 4.44 3.93 15.93
C ASP A 132 5.64 3.29 15.21
N VAL A 133 5.85 1.98 15.38
CA VAL A 133 6.88 1.23 14.65
C VAL A 133 6.64 1.28 13.13
N LEU A 134 5.39 1.12 12.67
CA LEU A 134 5.06 1.20 11.25
C LEU A 134 5.32 2.60 10.66
N ILE A 135 4.96 3.66 11.39
CA ILE A 135 5.21 5.05 10.97
C ILE A 135 6.71 5.28 10.77
N GLU A 136 7.53 4.91 11.74
CA GLU A 136 8.99 5.09 11.70
C GLU A 136 9.65 4.20 10.63
N LEU A 137 9.18 2.95 10.49
CA LEU A 137 9.64 2.01 9.47
C LEU A 137 9.36 2.57 8.06
N GLU A 138 8.16 3.06 7.84
CA GLU A 138 7.76 3.64 6.56
C GLU A 138 8.58 4.90 6.24
N LYS A 139 8.74 5.81 7.21
CA LYS A 139 9.60 6.99 7.07
C LYS A 139 11.02 6.61 6.66
N LEU A 140 11.59 5.57 7.26
CA LEU A 140 12.92 5.05 6.91
C LEU A 140 12.97 4.50 5.49
N LEU A 141 12.02 3.63 5.13
CA LEU A 141 12.04 2.91 3.85
C LEU A 141 11.78 3.82 2.64
N ILE A 142 10.89 4.81 2.76
CA ILE A 142 10.56 5.71 1.64
C ILE A 142 11.66 6.75 1.35
N HIS A 143 12.49 7.06 2.35
CA HIS A 143 13.57 8.05 2.24
C HIS A 143 14.97 7.42 2.08
N ALA A 144 15.06 6.09 2.03
CA ALA A 144 16.31 5.37 1.79
C ALA A 144 16.44 4.91 0.33
N ASN A 145 17.67 4.82 -0.16
CA ASN A 145 17.98 4.14 -1.43
C ASN A 145 18.37 2.69 -1.13
N ILE A 146 17.52 1.73 -1.50
CA ILE A 146 17.68 0.32 -1.13
C ILE A 146 18.03 -0.50 -2.38
N PRO A 147 19.26 -1.02 -2.52
CA PRO A 147 19.74 -1.69 -3.73
C PRO A 147 19.25 -3.14 -3.89
N TYR A 148 18.33 -3.60 -3.05
CA TYR A 148 17.78 -4.97 -3.03
C TYR A 148 16.24 -4.95 -2.96
N PRO A 149 15.56 -6.06 -3.33
CA PRO A 149 14.10 -6.15 -3.26
C PRO A 149 13.62 -6.09 -1.80
N VAL A 150 12.63 -5.22 -1.54
CA VAL A 150 11.91 -5.17 -0.27
C VAL A 150 10.44 -5.44 -0.54
N TYR A 151 9.88 -6.43 0.16
CA TYR A 151 8.51 -6.88 0.03
C TYR A 151 7.80 -6.87 1.37
N PHE A 152 6.49 -6.64 1.32
CA PHE A 152 5.57 -6.76 2.44
C PHE A 152 4.62 -7.93 2.17
N ALA A 153 4.36 -8.75 3.19
CA ALA A 153 3.33 -9.78 3.18
C ALA A 153 2.50 -9.65 4.44
N PHE A 154 1.25 -10.13 4.41
CA PHE A 154 0.50 -10.30 5.66
C PHE A 154 0.93 -11.59 6.35
N GLU A 155 0.96 -11.59 7.67
CA GLU A 155 1.17 -12.79 8.46
C GLU A 155 0.07 -13.82 8.16
N ASP A 156 0.50 -15.03 7.84
CA ASP A 156 -0.37 -16.19 7.62
C ASP A 156 0.20 -17.36 8.44
N ASP A 157 -0.66 -18.29 8.83
CA ASP A 157 -0.29 -19.47 9.63
C ASP A 157 0.81 -20.28 8.91
N LYS A 158 0.76 -20.34 7.58
CA LYS A 158 1.79 -20.98 6.75
C LYS A 158 3.14 -20.28 6.82
N ILE A 159 3.17 -18.95 6.70
CA ILE A 159 4.41 -18.16 6.75
C ILE A 159 5.01 -18.22 8.15
N ASN A 160 4.17 -18.17 9.18
CA ASN A 160 4.60 -18.28 10.56
C ASN A 160 5.22 -19.66 10.85
N ALA A 161 4.66 -20.74 10.29
CA ALA A 161 5.27 -22.07 10.37
C ALA A 161 6.64 -22.11 9.69
N ILE A 162 6.75 -21.58 8.47
CA ILE A 162 8.02 -21.48 7.72
C ILE A 162 9.06 -20.67 8.52
N LEU A 163 8.65 -19.54 9.10
CA LEU A 163 9.54 -18.69 9.91
C LEU A 163 10.01 -19.42 11.18
N ALA A 164 9.14 -20.16 11.86
CA ALA A 164 9.52 -20.96 13.03
C ALA A 164 10.52 -22.06 12.67
N ASP A 165 10.37 -22.69 11.50
CA ASP A 165 11.31 -23.69 11.01
C ASP A 165 12.67 -23.07 10.63
N ILE A 166 12.67 -21.89 10.00
CA ILE A 166 13.91 -21.13 9.74
C ILE A 166 14.63 -20.79 11.05
N GLN A 167 13.91 -20.23 12.03
CA GLN A 167 14.48 -19.89 13.33
C GLN A 167 15.04 -21.12 14.08
N ARG A 168 14.37 -22.28 13.97
CA ARG A 168 14.86 -23.53 14.57
C ARG A 168 16.16 -23.99 13.90
N ASN A 169 16.25 -23.90 12.58
CA ASN A 169 17.44 -24.27 11.83
C ASN A 169 18.60 -23.32 12.12
N ASP A 170 18.35 -22.01 12.18
CA ASP A 170 19.36 -21.00 12.50
C ASP A 170 19.89 -21.20 13.93
N ALA A 171 19.00 -21.47 14.91
CA ALA A 171 19.40 -21.79 16.28
C ALA A 171 20.27 -23.06 16.37
N SER A 172 20.12 -24.00 15.43
CA SER A 172 20.96 -25.19 15.33
C SER A 172 22.35 -24.93 14.71
N SER A 173 22.69 -23.67 14.38
CA SER A 173 23.92 -23.25 13.70
C SER A 173 24.12 -23.90 12.32
N GLN A 174 23.04 -24.31 11.66
CA GLN A 174 23.03 -24.75 10.26
C GLN A 174 22.20 -23.77 9.42
N PRO A 175 22.74 -22.58 9.10
CA PRO A 175 22.01 -21.61 8.29
C PRO A 175 21.68 -22.20 6.92
N ALA A 176 20.51 -21.84 6.39
CA ALA A 176 20.06 -22.33 5.09
C ALA A 176 20.98 -21.83 3.97
N THR A 177 21.67 -22.74 3.33
CA THR A 177 22.57 -22.48 2.20
C THR A 177 22.34 -23.52 1.12
N ALA A 178 22.92 -23.31 -0.06
CA ALA A 178 22.88 -24.31 -1.13
C ALA A 178 23.38 -25.70 -0.66
N THR A 179 24.27 -25.76 0.32
CA THR A 179 24.90 -26.99 0.84
C THR A 179 24.21 -27.62 2.05
N THR A 180 23.28 -26.93 2.69
CA THR A 180 22.52 -27.45 3.85
C THR A 180 21.04 -27.64 3.51
N GLY A 181 20.57 -27.05 2.41
CA GLY A 181 19.15 -27.03 2.05
C GLY A 181 18.38 -26.03 2.92
N GLY A 182 17.09 -25.89 2.66
CA GLY A 182 16.20 -25.00 3.39
C GLY A 182 15.21 -24.29 2.49
N TYR A 183 14.53 -23.28 3.04
CA TYR A 183 13.53 -22.52 2.30
C TYR A 183 14.20 -21.50 1.38
N LYS A 184 13.68 -21.39 0.16
CA LYS A 184 14.14 -20.47 -0.87
C LYS A 184 12.99 -19.60 -1.33
N LEU A 185 13.20 -18.29 -1.27
CA LEU A 185 12.25 -17.27 -1.66
C LEU A 185 12.51 -16.85 -3.10
N VAL A 186 11.51 -17.04 -3.96
CA VAL A 186 11.61 -16.74 -5.38
C VAL A 186 10.47 -15.81 -5.82
N VAL A 187 10.83 -14.66 -6.36
CA VAL A 187 9.92 -13.74 -7.05
C VAL A 187 10.44 -13.53 -8.46
N SER A 188 9.68 -14.02 -9.45
CA SER A 188 10.03 -13.96 -10.87
C SER A 188 9.50 -12.69 -11.56
N SER A 189 9.70 -11.53 -10.94
CA SER A 189 9.31 -10.24 -11.51
C SER A 189 10.30 -9.79 -12.58
N SER A 190 9.81 -9.18 -13.67
CA SER A 190 10.68 -8.43 -14.58
C SER A 190 11.26 -7.19 -13.88
N GLU A 191 12.36 -6.67 -14.41
CA GLU A 191 12.93 -5.42 -13.90
C GLU A 191 11.90 -4.26 -14.03
N PRO A 192 11.78 -3.41 -12.99
CA PRO A 192 10.85 -2.30 -12.97
C PRO A 192 11.15 -1.28 -14.07
N LYS A 193 10.12 -0.90 -14.83
CA LYS A 193 10.20 0.10 -15.89
C LYS A 193 9.66 1.43 -15.40
N LYS A 194 10.23 2.51 -15.92
CA LYS A 194 9.75 3.87 -15.65
C LYS A 194 8.31 4.03 -16.16
N VAL A 195 7.41 4.50 -15.30
CA VAL A 195 6.03 4.83 -15.65
C VAL A 195 6.04 6.04 -16.57
N SER A 196 5.59 5.86 -17.81
CA SER A 196 5.51 6.93 -18.81
C SER A 196 4.26 7.79 -18.55
N SER A 197 4.45 9.08 -18.30
CA SER A 197 3.40 10.10 -18.16
C SER A 197 2.22 9.68 -17.26
N PRO A 198 2.42 9.61 -15.93
CA PRO A 198 1.34 9.30 -15.01
C PRO A 198 0.22 10.34 -15.13
N SER A 199 -1.04 9.98 -14.95
CA SER A 199 -2.17 10.93 -15.06
C SER A 199 -2.53 11.55 -13.71
N ILE A 200 -2.90 12.83 -13.75
CA ILE A 200 -3.56 13.56 -12.67
C ILE A 200 -4.97 13.88 -13.14
N ILE A 201 -5.97 13.54 -12.33
CA ILE A 201 -7.37 13.75 -12.67
C ILE A 201 -8.03 14.57 -11.58
N ASN A 202 -8.39 15.82 -11.88
CA ASN A 202 -9.16 16.64 -10.96
C ASN A 202 -10.63 16.60 -11.37
N ILE A 203 -11.51 16.46 -10.39
CA ILE A 203 -12.96 16.44 -10.59
C ILE A 203 -13.52 17.66 -9.87
N GLN A 204 -14.23 18.53 -10.59
CA GLN A 204 -14.92 19.67 -9.99
C GLN A 204 -16.42 19.59 -10.25
N GLY A 205 -17.21 20.00 -9.27
CA GLY A 205 -18.66 20.09 -9.38
C GLY A 205 -19.16 21.43 -8.84
N TRP A 206 -20.10 22.06 -9.54
CA TRP A 206 -20.67 23.35 -9.16
C TRP A 206 -22.12 23.22 -8.68
N LEU A 207 -22.42 23.91 -7.59
CA LEU A 207 -23.79 24.25 -7.19
C LEU A 207 -23.99 25.75 -7.29
N ARG A 208 -24.87 26.17 -8.19
CA ARG A 208 -25.10 27.59 -8.47
C ARG A 208 -26.02 28.20 -7.41
N GLY A 209 -25.60 29.36 -6.90
CA GLY A 209 -26.41 30.18 -6.00
C GLY A 209 -27.60 30.83 -6.73
N LEU A 210 -28.53 31.37 -5.97
CA LEU A 210 -29.65 32.16 -6.50
C LEU A 210 -29.19 33.59 -6.75
N LYS A 211 -29.30 34.04 -7.99
CA LYS A 211 -29.05 35.42 -8.40
C LYS A 211 -30.36 36.18 -8.44
N GLU A 212 -30.40 37.40 -7.89
CA GLU A 212 -31.58 38.28 -8.05
C GLU A 212 -31.58 38.89 -9.45
N ASP A 213 -32.76 38.97 -10.07
CA ASP A 213 -32.93 39.58 -11.38
C ASP A 213 -32.48 41.05 -11.35
N GLY A 214 -31.54 41.40 -12.22
CA GLY A 214 -30.99 42.77 -12.35
C GLY A 214 -29.63 43.00 -11.69
N ASP A 215 -29.10 42.05 -10.92
CA ASP A 215 -27.75 42.22 -10.36
C ASP A 215 -26.68 41.98 -11.45
N ALA A 216 -25.84 42.96 -11.75
CA ALA A 216 -24.80 42.82 -12.76
C ALA A 216 -23.60 42.01 -12.22
N ASN A 217 -23.45 41.93 -10.90
CA ASN A 217 -22.29 41.28 -10.28
C ASN A 217 -22.38 39.76 -10.32
N GLN A 218 -21.21 39.13 -10.39
CA GLN A 218 -21.06 37.68 -10.26
C GLN A 218 -21.23 37.31 -8.79
N LEU A 219 -22.00 36.25 -8.51
CA LEU A 219 -22.15 35.76 -7.14
C LEU A 219 -20.81 35.27 -6.58
N PRO A 220 -20.51 35.54 -5.29
CA PRO A 220 -19.33 35.02 -4.64
C PRO A 220 -19.36 33.49 -4.58
N THR A 221 -18.17 32.89 -4.61
CA THR A 221 -17.98 31.44 -4.60
C THR A 221 -17.22 31.01 -3.35
N ILE A 222 -17.72 29.98 -2.68
CA ILE A 222 -17.01 29.27 -1.62
C ILE A 222 -16.58 27.91 -2.19
N ALA A 223 -15.28 27.62 -2.12
CA ALA A 223 -14.76 26.33 -2.57
C ALA A 223 -14.54 25.38 -1.38
N VAL A 224 -14.96 24.12 -1.52
CA VAL A 224 -14.65 23.03 -0.60
C VAL A 224 -13.83 22.01 -1.38
N VAL A 225 -12.62 21.72 -0.91
CA VAL A 225 -11.65 20.93 -1.67
C VAL A 225 -11.08 19.82 -0.79
N ALA A 226 -10.83 18.65 -1.40
CA ALA A 226 -10.14 17.55 -0.76
C ALA A 226 -9.28 16.82 -1.77
N SER A 227 -8.06 16.45 -1.37
CA SER A 227 -7.22 15.54 -2.13
C SER A 227 -7.65 14.11 -1.86
N TYR A 228 -7.71 13.27 -2.91
CA TYR A 228 -8.06 11.86 -2.78
C TYR A 228 -6.88 10.90 -3.02
N ASP A 229 -5.71 11.38 -3.42
CA ASP A 229 -4.59 10.49 -3.69
C ASP A 229 -3.83 10.12 -2.42
N THR A 230 -3.19 8.95 -2.47
CA THR A 230 -2.34 8.44 -1.39
C THR A 230 -0.91 8.21 -1.84
N PHE A 231 -0.04 8.04 -0.85
CA PHE A 231 1.32 7.60 -1.00
C PHE A 231 1.75 6.89 0.28
N GLY A 232 2.36 5.71 0.11
CA GLY A 232 2.93 4.91 1.18
C GLY A 232 4.01 3.98 0.64
N ALA A 233 4.71 3.30 1.56
CA ALA A 233 5.80 2.39 1.27
C ALA A 233 5.37 1.28 0.30
N ALA A 234 4.18 0.70 0.46
CA ALA A 234 3.64 -0.26 -0.50
C ALA A 234 2.46 0.37 -1.26
N PRO A 235 2.62 0.78 -2.53
CA PRO A 235 1.57 1.50 -3.25
C PRO A 235 0.26 0.74 -3.35
N ALA A 236 0.34 -0.59 -3.46
CA ALA A 236 -0.78 -1.49 -3.55
C ALA A 236 -1.55 -1.69 -2.22
N LEU A 237 -1.01 -1.24 -1.09
CA LEU A 237 -1.63 -1.28 0.24
C LEU A 237 -1.96 0.13 0.77
N SER A 238 -1.51 1.18 0.08
CA SER A 238 -1.69 2.57 0.49
C SER A 238 -3.13 3.03 0.22
N VAL A 239 -4.03 2.73 1.15
CA VAL A 239 -5.46 3.07 1.06
C VAL A 239 -5.78 4.46 1.59
N GLY A 240 -5.10 4.89 2.67
CA GLY A 240 -5.29 6.20 3.28
C GLY A 240 -6.72 6.42 3.73
N SER A 241 -7.16 5.63 4.71
CA SER A 241 -8.52 5.70 5.25
C SER A 241 -8.76 7.01 5.98
N ASP A 242 -7.87 7.39 6.90
CA ASP A 242 -7.90 8.70 7.52
C ASP A 242 -7.24 9.75 6.62
N SER A 243 -5.98 9.54 6.24
CA SER A 243 -5.23 10.50 5.43
C SER A 243 -5.86 10.62 4.05
N ASN A 244 -6.33 11.82 3.70
CA ASN A 244 -7.03 12.14 2.45
C ASN A 244 -8.41 11.46 2.27
N GLY A 245 -8.58 10.20 2.71
CA GLY A 245 -9.84 9.44 2.64
C GLY A 245 -10.98 10.09 3.40
N SER A 246 -10.78 10.37 4.69
CA SER A 246 -11.79 11.03 5.54
C SER A 246 -12.24 12.38 4.99
N GLY A 247 -11.31 13.19 4.48
CA GLY A 247 -11.58 14.47 3.83
C GLY A 247 -12.40 14.31 2.54
N THR A 248 -12.10 13.29 1.74
CA THR A 248 -12.87 12.94 0.53
C THR A 248 -14.31 12.58 0.88
N VAL A 249 -14.52 11.70 1.87
CA VAL A 249 -15.87 11.31 2.34
C VAL A 249 -16.65 12.53 2.81
N ALA A 250 -16.01 13.38 3.61
CA ALA A 250 -16.64 14.58 4.12
C ALA A 250 -17.05 15.54 3.00
N LEU A 251 -16.22 15.73 1.98
CA LEU A 251 -16.56 16.55 0.82
C LEU A 251 -17.77 16.00 0.06
N LEU A 252 -17.82 14.69 -0.19
CA LEU A 252 -18.95 14.04 -0.87
C LEU A 252 -20.26 14.22 -0.08
N GLU A 253 -20.21 14.03 1.23
CA GLU A 253 -21.38 14.23 2.10
C GLU A 253 -21.80 15.71 2.14
N LEU A 254 -20.86 16.66 2.18
CA LEU A 254 -21.16 18.08 2.07
C LEU A 254 -21.85 18.42 0.74
N ALA A 255 -21.37 17.86 -0.38
CA ALA A 255 -22.00 18.03 -1.68
C ALA A 255 -23.45 17.52 -1.66
N ARG A 256 -23.69 16.33 -1.08
CA ARG A 256 -25.04 15.75 -0.92
C ARG A 256 -25.97 16.65 -0.09
N LEU A 257 -25.49 17.17 1.03
CA LEU A 257 -26.27 18.03 1.92
C LEU A 257 -26.65 19.34 1.25
N PHE A 258 -25.68 20.02 0.62
CA PHE A 258 -25.92 21.28 -0.06
C PHE A 258 -26.73 21.12 -1.34
N SER A 259 -26.59 20.01 -2.07
CA SER A 259 -27.45 19.69 -3.23
C SER A 259 -28.93 19.69 -2.83
N ARG A 260 -29.26 19.00 -1.73
CA ARG A 260 -30.63 18.95 -1.21
C ARG A 260 -31.10 20.32 -0.73
N LEU A 261 -30.25 21.07 -0.05
CA LEU A 261 -30.59 22.43 0.41
C LEU A 261 -30.78 23.41 -0.76
N TYR A 262 -30.00 23.30 -1.83
CA TYR A 262 -30.04 24.20 -2.99
C TYR A 262 -31.06 23.78 -4.06
N SER A 263 -31.65 22.58 -3.92
CA SER A 263 -32.67 22.06 -4.84
C SER A 263 -33.94 22.89 -4.87
N ASN A 264 -34.31 23.51 -3.73
CA ASN A 264 -35.47 24.37 -3.65
C ASN A 264 -35.06 25.84 -3.84
N PRO A 265 -35.65 26.56 -4.81
CA PRO A 265 -35.34 27.97 -5.06
C PRO A 265 -35.51 28.88 -3.83
N LYS A 266 -36.40 28.54 -2.90
CA LYS A 266 -36.64 29.33 -1.68
C LYS A 266 -35.51 29.21 -0.65
N THR A 267 -34.81 28.08 -0.64
CA THR A 267 -33.71 27.81 0.27
C THR A 267 -32.36 28.02 -0.39
N ARG A 268 -32.29 28.18 -1.72
CA ARG A 268 -31.04 28.41 -2.44
C ARG A 268 -30.37 29.72 -1.98
N GLY A 269 -29.13 29.60 -1.49
CA GLY A 269 -28.34 30.72 -0.96
C GLY A 269 -27.75 31.63 -2.04
N ARG A 270 -27.22 32.79 -1.63
CA ARG A 270 -26.56 33.79 -2.52
C ARG A 270 -25.07 33.54 -2.75
N TYR A 271 -24.63 32.29 -2.65
CA TYR A 271 -23.26 31.87 -2.88
C TYR A 271 -23.24 30.68 -3.83
N ASN A 272 -22.28 30.67 -4.76
CA ASN A 272 -21.93 29.47 -5.49
C ASN A 272 -21.07 28.57 -4.60
N LEU A 273 -21.31 27.26 -4.66
CA LEU A 273 -20.46 26.27 -4.00
C LEU A 273 -19.70 25.49 -5.06
N LEU A 274 -18.38 25.45 -4.90
CA LEU A 274 -17.47 24.71 -5.77
C LEU A 274 -16.89 23.54 -4.98
N PHE A 275 -17.19 22.32 -5.39
CA PHE A 275 -16.61 21.11 -4.81
C PHE A 275 -15.47 20.62 -5.70
N GLY A 276 -14.26 20.50 -5.13
CA GLY A 276 -13.07 20.07 -5.86
C GLY A 276 -12.48 18.80 -5.25
N LEU A 277 -12.45 17.72 -6.01
CA LEU A 277 -11.67 16.52 -5.70
C LEU A 277 -10.39 16.55 -6.52
N THR A 278 -9.26 16.76 -5.83
CA THR A 278 -7.96 16.99 -6.46
C THR A 278 -7.07 15.76 -6.38
N SER A 279 -6.27 15.58 -7.42
CA SER A 279 -5.22 14.56 -7.50
C SER A 279 -3.85 15.19 -7.22
N GLY A 280 -2.86 14.39 -6.88
CA GLY A 280 -1.48 14.77 -6.67
C GLY A 280 -1.18 15.43 -5.33
N GLY A 281 -2.01 15.19 -4.30
CA GLY A 281 -1.82 15.71 -2.94
C GLY A 281 -0.42 15.46 -2.37
N PRO A 282 0.03 14.18 -2.25
CA PRO A 282 1.35 13.85 -1.72
C PRO A 282 2.52 14.48 -2.49
N TYR A 283 2.29 14.89 -3.74
CA TYR A 283 3.29 15.43 -4.65
C TYR A 283 3.23 16.97 -4.70
N ASN A 284 3.22 17.60 -3.53
CA ASN A 284 3.06 19.05 -3.37
C ASN A 284 1.74 19.58 -3.95
N TYR A 285 0.65 18.81 -3.87
CA TYR A 285 -0.66 19.20 -4.40
C TYR A 285 -0.61 19.62 -5.87
N ASN A 286 0.08 18.82 -6.70
CA ASN A 286 0.32 19.15 -8.11
C ASN A 286 -0.98 19.29 -8.90
N GLY A 287 -1.99 18.46 -8.64
CA GLY A 287 -3.28 18.59 -9.32
C GLY A 287 -4.03 19.84 -8.91
N THR A 288 -4.05 20.19 -7.61
CA THR A 288 -4.62 21.48 -7.15
C THR A 288 -3.91 22.66 -7.82
N HIS A 289 -2.58 22.60 -7.95
CA HIS A 289 -1.81 23.63 -8.64
C HIS A 289 -2.23 23.81 -10.11
N LYS A 290 -2.34 22.70 -10.85
CA LYS A 290 -2.75 22.71 -12.27
C LYS A 290 -4.20 23.14 -12.44
N TRP A 291 -5.06 22.70 -11.54
CA TRP A 291 -6.47 23.07 -11.48
C TRP A 291 -6.65 24.57 -11.30
N LEU A 292 -5.98 25.17 -10.32
CA LEU A 292 -6.04 26.60 -10.06
C LEU A 292 -5.45 27.45 -11.20
N ARG A 293 -4.44 26.94 -11.92
CA ARG A 293 -3.90 27.61 -13.11
C ARG A 293 -4.85 27.55 -14.31
N GLY A 294 -5.69 26.52 -14.38
CA GLY A 294 -6.74 26.41 -15.40
C GLY A 294 -7.85 27.44 -15.22
N PHE A 295 -7.93 28.11 -14.07
CA PHE A 295 -8.94 29.13 -13.81
C PHE A 295 -8.59 30.49 -14.40
N ASP A 296 -9.55 31.06 -15.12
CA ASP A 296 -9.51 32.46 -15.55
C ASP A 296 -9.38 33.41 -14.35
N HIS A 297 -8.82 34.59 -14.58
CA HIS A 297 -8.61 35.60 -13.53
C HIS A 297 -9.92 35.96 -12.81
N ARG A 298 -10.98 36.17 -13.58
CA ARG A 298 -12.32 36.52 -13.06
C ARG A 298 -12.88 35.43 -12.15
N LEU A 299 -12.65 34.17 -12.47
CA LEU A 299 -13.11 33.05 -11.65
C LEU A 299 -12.35 33.01 -10.32
N ARG A 300 -11.02 33.19 -10.35
CA ARG A 300 -10.20 33.25 -9.14
C ARG A 300 -10.59 34.40 -8.22
N GLU A 301 -10.89 35.56 -8.77
CA GLU A 301 -11.37 36.72 -7.99
C GLU A 301 -12.78 36.52 -7.42
N SER A 302 -13.62 35.70 -8.06
CA SER A 302 -14.94 35.37 -7.55
C SER A 302 -14.94 34.39 -6.38
N ILE A 303 -13.81 33.75 -6.08
CA ILE A 303 -13.67 32.84 -4.93
C ILE A 303 -13.29 33.67 -3.71
N ASP A 304 -14.25 33.87 -2.80
CA ASP A 304 -14.03 34.59 -1.54
C ASP A 304 -13.03 33.83 -0.66
N TYR A 305 -13.27 32.53 -0.49
CA TYR A 305 -12.35 31.63 0.17
C TYR A 305 -12.54 30.15 -0.20
N ALA A 306 -11.53 29.34 0.08
CA ALA A 306 -11.57 27.89 -0.01
C ALA A 306 -11.32 27.20 1.35
N ILE A 307 -12.03 26.12 1.64
CA ILE A 307 -11.79 25.22 2.78
C ILE A 307 -11.27 23.90 2.21
N CYS A 308 -10.06 23.51 2.60
CA CYS A 308 -9.47 22.23 2.24
C CYS A 308 -9.65 21.24 3.40
N LEU A 309 -10.15 20.04 3.15
CA LEU A 309 -10.39 19.01 4.16
C LEU A 309 -9.29 17.95 4.12
N ASN A 310 -8.62 17.71 5.26
CA ASN A 310 -7.54 16.72 5.35
C ASN A 310 -7.53 16.01 6.71
N SER A 311 -7.48 14.68 6.75
CA SER A 311 -7.37 13.90 8.01
C SER A 311 -8.32 14.39 9.10
N ILE A 312 -9.61 14.12 8.92
CA ILE A 312 -10.68 14.49 9.86
C ILE A 312 -11.43 13.24 10.35
N GLY A 313 -10.76 12.08 10.31
CA GLY A 313 -11.32 10.79 10.68
C GLY A 313 -10.86 10.24 12.02
N SER A 314 -9.78 10.73 12.64
CA SER A 314 -9.24 10.18 13.90
C SER A 314 -9.05 11.19 15.04
N TRP A 315 -9.72 12.33 14.97
CA TRP A 315 -9.54 13.44 15.92
C TRP A 315 -10.36 13.27 17.21
N ASN A 316 -9.74 13.61 18.35
CA ASN A 316 -10.33 13.53 19.70
C ASN A 316 -10.91 14.88 20.16
N ASN A 317 -11.95 15.36 19.49
CA ASN A 317 -12.61 16.64 19.74
C ASN A 317 -11.77 17.92 19.54
N GLU A 318 -10.53 17.81 19.05
CA GLU A 318 -9.65 18.92 18.68
C GLU A 318 -9.41 18.96 17.17
N LEU A 319 -9.59 20.13 16.54
CA LEU A 319 -9.26 20.37 15.14
C LEU A 319 -8.45 21.66 14.96
N TRP A 320 -7.62 21.68 13.92
CA TRP A 320 -6.76 22.81 13.60
C TRP A 320 -7.10 23.38 12.24
N LEU A 321 -7.29 24.70 12.21
CA LEU A 321 -7.42 25.49 11.00
C LEU A 321 -6.06 26.07 10.62
N HIS A 322 -5.42 25.48 9.62
CA HIS A 322 -4.13 25.93 9.09
C HIS A 322 -4.34 27.01 8.03
N VAL A 323 -3.67 28.15 8.21
CA VAL A 323 -3.82 29.32 7.35
C VAL A 323 -2.48 29.91 6.94
N SER A 324 -2.43 30.37 5.70
CA SER A 324 -1.26 31.01 5.11
C SER A 324 -1.30 32.54 5.16
N LYS A 325 -2.52 33.10 5.14
CA LYS A 325 -2.76 34.54 5.31
C LYS A 325 -2.89 34.85 6.81
N PRO A 326 -2.56 36.08 7.24
CA PRO A 326 -2.72 36.50 8.63
C PRO A 326 -4.16 36.27 9.12
N PRO A 327 -4.35 35.84 10.38
CA PRO A 327 -5.67 35.62 10.96
C PRO A 327 -6.52 36.90 11.02
N GLU A 328 -5.90 38.08 10.91
CA GLU A 328 -6.58 39.38 10.80
C GLU A 328 -7.32 39.56 9.46
N ASN A 329 -7.06 38.72 8.46
CA ASN A 329 -7.79 38.75 7.20
C ASN A 329 -9.28 38.50 7.43
N ALA A 330 -10.14 39.35 6.87
CA ALA A 330 -11.58 39.32 7.09
C ALA A 330 -12.23 37.95 6.81
N TYR A 331 -11.83 37.28 5.72
CA TYR A 331 -12.37 35.98 5.33
C TYR A 331 -11.91 34.85 6.26
N ILE A 332 -10.63 34.88 6.69
CA ILE A 332 -10.09 33.90 7.63
C ILE A 332 -10.74 34.05 9.00
N LYS A 333 -10.84 35.29 9.50
CA LYS A 333 -11.53 35.59 10.75
C LYS A 333 -12.99 35.13 10.68
N GLN A 334 -13.69 35.46 9.59
CA GLN A 334 -15.06 35.02 9.38
C GLN A 334 -15.21 33.50 9.36
N MET A 335 -14.30 32.79 8.69
CA MET A 335 -14.29 31.32 8.67
C MET A 335 -14.07 30.74 10.06
N PHE A 336 -13.05 31.24 10.78
CA PHE A 336 -12.71 30.77 12.11
C PHE A 336 -13.83 31.04 13.12
N ASP A 337 -14.40 32.24 13.12
CA ASP A 337 -15.50 32.62 14.01
C ASP A 337 -16.73 31.71 13.77
N SER A 338 -17.08 31.48 12.49
CA SER A 338 -18.22 30.63 12.12
C SER A 338 -18.02 29.18 12.56
N LEU A 339 -16.81 28.64 12.34
CA LEU A 339 -16.44 27.29 12.78
C LEU A 339 -16.42 27.19 14.30
N SER A 340 -15.86 28.18 14.99
CA SER A 340 -15.72 28.18 16.45
C SER A 340 -17.06 28.24 17.17
N ASP A 341 -18.02 28.99 16.64
CA ASP A 341 -19.36 29.08 17.21
C ASP A 341 -20.09 27.74 17.14
N VAL A 342 -20.06 27.07 15.99
CA VAL A 342 -20.63 25.72 15.82
C VAL A 342 -19.86 24.69 16.65
N ALA A 343 -18.54 24.81 16.74
CA ALA A 343 -17.71 23.90 17.52
C ALA A 343 -18.08 23.90 19.01
N LYS A 344 -18.33 25.09 19.59
CA LYS A 344 -18.80 25.21 20.98
C LYS A 344 -20.11 24.45 21.21
N GLU A 345 -21.04 24.50 20.26
CA GLU A 345 -22.32 23.77 20.35
C GLU A 345 -22.12 22.25 20.25
N LEU A 346 -21.14 21.81 19.46
CA LEU A 346 -20.80 20.39 19.27
C LEU A 346 -19.85 19.84 20.34
N GLY A 347 -19.38 20.67 21.28
CA GLY A 347 -18.40 20.28 22.30
C GLY A 347 -17.00 20.01 21.73
N VAL A 348 -16.63 20.74 20.68
CA VAL A 348 -15.38 20.60 19.92
C VAL A 348 -14.53 21.87 20.08
N THR A 349 -13.22 21.70 20.14
CA THR A 349 -12.26 22.81 20.19
C THR A 349 -11.60 22.98 18.82
N ILE A 350 -11.57 24.23 18.33
CA ILE A 350 -10.91 24.58 17.08
C ILE A 350 -9.82 25.60 17.36
N GLY A 351 -8.59 25.28 16.96
CA GLY A 351 -7.45 26.20 17.01
C GLY A 351 -7.09 26.74 15.63
N VAL A 352 -6.44 27.91 15.58
CA VAL A 352 -5.84 28.44 14.34
C VAL A 352 -4.33 28.31 14.39
N LYS A 353 -3.73 27.82 13.30
CA LYS A 353 -2.29 27.81 13.09
C LYS A 353 -1.95 28.65 11.86
N HIS A 354 -1.22 29.74 12.07
CA HIS A 354 -0.77 30.60 10.98
C HIS A 354 0.68 30.31 10.62
N LYS A 355 0.93 30.05 9.33
CA LYS A 355 2.27 29.88 8.77
C LYS A 355 2.37 30.63 7.44
N LYS A 356 3.21 31.66 7.39
CA LYS A 356 3.45 32.41 6.15
C LYS A 356 4.13 31.51 5.10
N ILE A 357 3.60 31.52 3.88
CA ILE A 357 4.19 30.77 2.76
C ILE A 357 5.54 31.37 2.33
N ASN A 358 6.48 30.49 2.00
CA ASN A 358 7.69 30.87 1.28
C ASN A 358 7.54 30.49 -0.19
N ILE A 359 7.34 31.49 -1.06
CA ILE A 359 7.12 31.30 -2.50
C ILE A 359 8.35 30.67 -3.19
N SER A 360 9.56 30.90 -2.66
CA SER A 360 10.77 30.32 -3.23
C SER A 360 10.95 28.84 -2.93
N ASN A 361 10.26 28.32 -1.91
CA ASN A 361 10.32 26.91 -1.57
C ASN A 361 9.38 26.13 -2.51
N PRO A 362 9.85 25.18 -3.33
CA PRO A 362 8.96 24.38 -4.17
C PRO A 362 8.02 23.49 -3.37
N ARG A 363 8.37 23.15 -2.13
CA ARG A 363 7.58 22.30 -1.24
C ARG A 363 6.29 22.98 -0.79
N VAL A 364 5.22 22.22 -0.80
CA VAL A 364 3.88 22.63 -0.34
C VAL A 364 3.38 21.56 0.61
N ALA A 365 3.22 21.93 1.89
CA ALA A 365 2.83 20.96 2.92
C ALA A 365 1.32 20.85 3.11
N TRP A 366 0.59 21.92 2.78
CA TRP A 366 -0.86 21.97 2.88
C TRP A 366 -1.50 22.44 1.58
N GLU A 367 -2.68 21.92 1.27
CA GLU A 367 -3.37 22.26 0.02
C GLU A 367 -3.66 23.77 -0.12
N HIS A 368 -4.04 24.44 0.98
CA HIS A 368 -4.35 25.87 1.00
C HIS A 368 -3.15 26.77 0.62
N GLU A 369 -1.91 26.26 0.73
CA GLU A 369 -0.72 26.99 0.31
C GLU A 369 -0.70 27.19 -1.22
N GLN A 370 -1.26 26.26 -2.02
CA GLN A 370 -1.40 26.42 -3.48
C GLN A 370 -2.36 27.56 -3.83
N PHE A 371 -3.48 27.67 -3.13
CA PHE A 371 -4.42 28.79 -3.29
C PHE A 371 -3.76 30.13 -2.97
N SER A 372 -2.96 30.16 -1.91
CA SER A 372 -2.24 31.36 -1.50
C SER A 372 -1.21 31.82 -2.55
N ARG A 373 -0.58 30.89 -3.28
CA ARG A 373 0.32 31.20 -4.41
C ARG A 373 -0.40 31.88 -5.58
N VAL A 374 -1.68 31.57 -5.81
CA VAL A 374 -2.53 32.23 -6.81
C VAL A 374 -3.40 33.36 -6.24
N ARG A 375 -3.07 33.83 -5.02
CA ARG A 375 -3.70 34.94 -4.28
C ARG A 375 -5.13 34.69 -3.78
N VAL A 376 -5.66 33.48 -3.92
CA VAL A 376 -6.96 33.09 -3.36
C VAL A 376 -6.83 32.83 -1.85
N THR A 377 -7.81 33.25 -1.06
CA THR A 377 -7.81 32.99 0.39
C THR A 377 -8.23 31.54 0.64
N ALA A 378 -7.48 30.79 1.44
CA ALA A 378 -7.83 29.42 1.76
C ALA A 378 -7.31 29.00 3.13
N ALA A 379 -7.92 27.97 3.69
CA ALA A 379 -7.50 27.32 4.92
C ALA A 379 -7.63 25.80 4.79
N THR A 380 -6.80 25.04 5.50
CA THR A 380 -6.92 23.58 5.64
C THR A 380 -7.43 23.24 7.03
N LEU A 381 -8.53 22.50 7.11
CA LEU A 381 -9.04 21.92 8.35
C LEU A 381 -8.46 20.51 8.50
N SER A 382 -7.74 20.26 9.60
CA SER A 382 -7.12 18.96 9.85
C SER A 382 -6.95 18.65 11.33
N GLU A 383 -6.87 17.37 11.66
CA GLU A 383 -6.50 16.91 13.00
C GLU A 383 -5.02 17.16 13.33
N LEU A 384 -4.15 17.21 12.32
CA LEU A 384 -2.72 17.31 12.54
C LEU A 384 -2.36 18.72 13.06
N PRO A 385 -1.69 18.84 14.22
CA PRO A 385 -1.32 20.14 14.78
C PRO A 385 -0.15 20.81 14.03
N VAL A 386 0.66 20.00 13.34
CA VAL A 386 1.86 20.42 12.61
C VAL A 386 1.81 19.85 11.20
N ALA A 387 2.35 20.59 10.24
CA ALA A 387 2.43 20.14 8.86
C ALA A 387 3.35 18.91 8.73
N PRO A 388 2.91 17.82 8.08
CA PRO A 388 3.73 16.61 7.94
C PRO A 388 4.97 16.84 7.05
N GLU A 389 6.01 16.00 7.21
CA GLU A 389 7.14 16.01 6.27
C GLU A 389 6.76 15.38 4.91
N LEU A 390 7.71 15.31 3.97
CA LEU A 390 7.36 15.04 2.56
C LEU A 390 6.99 13.56 2.48
N LEU A 391 5.84 13.24 1.90
CA LEU A 391 5.33 11.87 1.79
C LEU A 391 5.02 11.20 3.15
N GLU A 392 4.83 12.00 4.19
CA GLU A 392 4.33 11.55 5.49
C GLU A 392 2.83 11.82 5.62
N SER A 393 2.13 10.97 6.38
CA SER A 393 0.68 11.11 6.63
C SER A 393 -0.15 11.23 5.35
N THR A 394 0.21 10.45 4.33
CA THR A 394 -0.45 10.43 3.01
C THR A 394 -1.07 9.07 2.69
N GLY A 395 -1.40 8.26 3.69
CA GLY A 395 -1.94 6.92 3.50
C GLY A 395 -0.89 5.82 3.62
N GLY A 396 -0.13 5.88 4.72
CA GLY A 396 0.90 4.90 5.04
C GLY A 396 0.36 3.51 5.36
N LEU A 397 1.25 2.55 5.62
CA LEU A 397 0.88 1.15 5.94
C LEU A 397 0.02 1.02 7.20
N TYR A 398 0.14 1.98 8.12
CA TYR A 398 -0.64 2.02 9.35
C TYR A 398 -2.04 2.63 9.16
N ASP A 399 -2.29 3.30 8.03
CA ASP A 399 -3.51 4.08 7.79
C ASP A 399 -4.60 3.19 7.16
N THR A 400 -5.21 2.38 8.02
CA THR A 400 -6.28 1.43 7.69
C THR A 400 -7.62 1.86 8.27
N ARG A 401 -8.67 1.11 7.92
CA ARG A 401 -10.05 1.35 8.38
C ARG A 401 -10.19 1.42 9.91
N ASP A 402 -9.34 0.70 10.64
CA ASP A 402 -9.42 0.55 12.10
C ASP A 402 -9.00 1.83 12.85
N VAL A 403 -8.25 2.71 12.19
CA VAL A 403 -7.79 3.99 12.77
C VAL A 403 -8.89 5.05 12.74
N VAL A 404 -9.85 4.92 11.83
CA VAL A 404 -10.87 5.94 11.58
C VAL A 404 -12.10 5.74 12.46
N ASP A 405 -12.51 6.80 13.15
CA ASP A 405 -13.79 6.89 13.84
C ASP A 405 -14.84 7.57 12.94
N GLU A 406 -15.87 6.81 12.57
CA GLU A 406 -17.00 7.34 11.79
C GLU A 406 -17.71 8.51 12.48
N ARG A 407 -17.74 8.53 13.82
CA ARG A 407 -18.34 9.62 14.58
C ARG A 407 -17.53 10.91 14.45
N ALA A 408 -16.22 10.80 14.32
CA ALA A 408 -15.34 11.94 14.09
C ALA A 408 -15.62 12.57 12.72
N ILE A 409 -15.78 11.74 11.67
CA ILE A 409 -16.19 12.23 10.33
C ILE A 409 -17.58 12.86 10.39
N TYR A 410 -18.55 12.20 11.03
CA TYR A 410 -19.91 12.73 11.21
C TYR A 410 -19.90 14.13 11.83
N LYS A 411 -19.18 14.29 12.96
CA LYS A 411 -19.04 15.57 13.64
C LYS A 411 -18.31 16.60 12.77
N GLY A 412 -17.28 16.20 12.05
CA GLY A 412 -16.50 17.07 11.17
C GLY A 412 -17.34 17.59 10.00
N VAL A 413 -18.12 16.73 9.36
CA VAL A 413 -19.10 17.12 8.33
C VAL A 413 -20.14 18.06 8.90
N LYS A 414 -20.76 17.71 10.04
CA LYS A 414 -21.79 18.56 10.67
C LYS A 414 -21.25 19.94 11.02
N LEU A 415 -20.04 19.99 11.57
CA LEU A 415 -19.31 21.21 11.88
C LEU A 415 -19.13 22.10 10.63
N VAL A 416 -18.58 21.53 9.55
CA VAL A 416 -18.31 22.29 8.32
C VAL A 416 -19.62 22.70 7.62
N ALA A 417 -20.59 21.80 7.52
CA ALA A 417 -21.89 22.04 6.89
C ALA A 417 -22.63 23.19 7.57
N GLU A 418 -22.79 23.11 8.89
CA GLU A 418 -23.53 24.11 9.66
C GLU A 418 -22.80 25.46 9.66
N SER A 419 -21.46 25.46 9.73
CA SER A 419 -20.66 26.68 9.65
C SER A 419 -20.79 27.37 8.30
N LEU A 420 -20.76 26.60 7.21
CA LEU A 420 -20.97 27.13 5.86
C LEU A 420 -22.39 27.65 5.68
N ALA A 421 -23.40 26.93 6.13
CA ALA A 421 -24.78 27.39 6.00
C ALA A 421 -25.04 28.66 6.83
N ARG A 422 -24.54 28.74 8.07
CA ARG A 422 -24.63 29.98 8.87
C ARG A 422 -23.96 31.16 8.20
N HIS A 423 -22.85 30.93 7.51
CA HIS A 423 -22.19 31.95 6.71
C HIS A 423 -23.06 32.40 5.52
N ILE A 424 -23.55 31.46 4.72
CA ILE A 424 -24.32 31.72 3.50
C ILE A 424 -25.62 32.49 3.77
N TYR A 425 -26.32 32.15 4.86
CA TYR A 425 -27.62 32.75 5.21
C TYR A 425 -27.51 33.88 6.26
N GLY A 426 -26.30 34.28 6.65
CA GLY A 426 -26.11 35.37 7.63
C GLY A 426 -26.71 35.06 9.01
N LEU A 427 -26.63 33.81 9.46
CA LEU A 427 -27.20 33.35 10.74
C LEU A 427 -26.18 33.36 11.88
N LYS A 428 -25.15 34.21 11.80
CA LYS A 428 -24.12 34.31 12.84
C LYS A 428 -24.74 34.62 14.21
N GLY A 429 -24.34 33.86 15.24
CA GLY A 429 -24.84 33.99 16.61
C GLY A 429 -26.30 33.59 16.82
N LYS A 430 -26.98 33.06 15.79
CA LYS A 430 -28.34 32.51 15.93
C LYS A 430 -28.24 31.02 16.22
N ASN A 431 -28.96 30.57 17.23
CA ASN A 431 -29.07 29.15 17.57
C ASN A 431 -30.07 28.44 16.64
N VAL A 432 -29.75 28.46 15.34
CA VAL A 432 -30.49 27.72 14.31
C VAL A 432 -29.58 26.60 13.84
N GLN A 433 -30.14 25.39 13.78
CA GLN A 433 -29.47 24.22 13.22
C GLN A 433 -30.17 23.86 11.92
N ILE A 434 -29.52 24.12 10.79
CA ILE A 434 -30.07 23.82 9.46
C ILE A 434 -30.00 22.32 9.20
N PHE A 435 -28.90 21.69 9.59
CA PHE A 435 -28.67 20.25 9.44
C PHE A 435 -28.87 19.51 10.78
N ALA A 436 -30.04 19.71 11.40
CA ALA A 436 -30.40 19.03 12.65
C ALA A 436 -30.56 17.51 12.44
N ASP A 437 -30.26 16.71 13.46
CA ASP A 437 -30.18 15.24 13.37
C ASP A 437 -31.55 14.58 13.13
N ASP A 438 -32.64 15.23 13.54
CA ASP A 438 -34.03 14.82 13.35
C ASP A 438 -34.64 15.36 12.05
N SER A 439 -33.88 16.14 11.28
CA SER A 439 -34.36 16.77 10.05
C SER A 439 -34.14 15.89 8.82
N SER A 440 -34.91 16.15 7.77
CA SER A 440 -34.65 15.51 6.46
C SER A 440 -33.27 15.86 5.91
N LEU A 441 -32.65 16.97 6.32
CA LEU A 441 -31.33 17.42 5.90
C LEU A 441 -30.21 16.92 6.85
N ALA A 442 -30.48 15.94 7.72
CA ALA A 442 -29.43 15.36 8.56
C ALA A 442 -28.27 14.76 7.74
N VAL A 443 -27.09 14.80 8.34
CA VAL A 443 -25.91 14.06 7.89
C VAL A 443 -26.27 12.57 7.90
N ASN A 444 -25.93 11.85 6.83
CA ASN A 444 -26.28 10.44 6.69
C ASN A 444 -25.10 9.54 7.10
N PRO A 445 -25.18 8.84 8.25
CA PRO A 445 -24.08 7.98 8.69
C PRO A 445 -23.82 6.82 7.73
N SER A 446 -24.85 6.19 7.17
CA SER A 446 -24.67 5.02 6.28
C SER A 446 -23.98 5.40 4.98
N TYR A 447 -24.19 6.63 4.51
CA TYR A 447 -23.47 7.18 3.35
C TYR A 447 -21.98 7.35 3.66
N ILE A 448 -21.66 7.92 4.82
CA ILE A 448 -20.28 8.07 5.30
C ILE A 448 -19.60 6.70 5.40
N THR A 449 -20.24 5.72 6.06
CA THR A 449 -19.69 4.37 6.23
C THR A 449 -19.44 3.70 4.87
N SER A 450 -20.38 3.80 3.93
CA SER A 450 -20.26 3.16 2.61
C SER A 450 -19.08 3.69 1.80
N TRP A 451 -18.92 5.02 1.75
CA TRP A 451 -17.79 5.65 1.06
C TRP A 451 -16.47 5.41 1.77
N LEU A 452 -16.46 5.43 3.10
CA LEU A 452 -15.27 5.13 3.89
C LEU A 452 -14.81 3.69 3.67
N ASP A 453 -15.73 2.73 3.60
CA ASP A 453 -15.43 1.32 3.35
C ASP A 453 -14.89 1.09 1.94
N LEU A 454 -15.42 1.79 0.93
CA LEU A 454 -14.88 1.79 -0.43
C LEU A 454 -13.43 2.29 -0.42
N LEU A 455 -13.21 3.49 0.14
CA LEU A 455 -11.91 4.16 0.18
C LEU A 455 -10.85 3.34 0.94
N SER A 456 -11.26 2.67 2.01
CA SER A 456 -10.38 1.84 2.84
C SER A 456 -9.97 0.53 2.19
N ARG A 457 -10.54 0.18 1.03
CA ARG A 457 -10.20 -1.04 0.27
C ARG A 457 -9.49 -0.73 -1.05
N THR A 458 -9.56 0.52 -1.51
CA THR A 458 -8.98 0.94 -2.78
C THR A 458 -7.65 1.65 -2.56
N PRO A 459 -6.50 1.11 -3.01
CA PRO A 459 -5.26 1.87 -3.03
C PRO A 459 -5.30 2.97 -4.10
N ARG A 460 -4.85 4.19 -3.77
CA ARG A 460 -5.09 5.40 -4.57
C ARG A 460 -3.81 6.18 -4.92
N VAL A 461 -2.73 5.46 -5.21
CA VAL A 461 -1.45 6.09 -5.52
C VAL A 461 -1.44 6.60 -6.97
N ALA A 462 -1.58 7.91 -7.15
CA ALA A 462 -1.86 8.57 -8.45
C ALA A 462 -1.09 8.03 -9.66
N PRO A 463 0.25 7.82 -9.60
CA PRO A 463 1.02 7.32 -10.74
C PRO A 463 0.60 5.94 -11.25
N PHE A 464 -0.06 5.14 -10.42
CA PHE A 464 -0.50 3.78 -10.73
C PHE A 464 -2.02 3.72 -11.01
N LEU A 465 -2.74 4.84 -10.90
CA LEU A 465 -4.14 4.93 -11.27
C LEU A 465 -4.27 5.12 -12.78
N SER A 466 -5.11 4.28 -13.39
CA SER A 466 -5.42 4.42 -14.82
C SER A 466 -6.38 5.58 -15.07
N LYS A 467 -6.36 6.15 -16.28
CA LYS A 467 -7.30 7.24 -16.64
C LYS A 467 -8.77 6.81 -16.60
N THR A 468 -9.02 5.52 -16.79
CA THR A 468 -10.34 4.89 -16.83
C THR A 468 -10.61 4.08 -15.56
N ASP A 469 -9.96 4.42 -14.45
CA ASP A 469 -10.08 3.66 -13.23
C ASP A 469 -11.54 3.67 -12.72
N PRO A 470 -12.10 2.50 -12.32
CA PRO A 470 -13.46 2.42 -11.79
C PRO A 470 -13.68 3.32 -10.57
N PHE A 471 -12.66 3.53 -9.74
CA PHE A 471 -12.74 4.40 -8.56
C PHE A 471 -12.97 5.86 -8.96
N ILE A 472 -12.20 6.37 -9.93
CA ILE A 472 -12.34 7.74 -10.44
C ILE A 472 -13.72 7.91 -11.10
N SER A 473 -14.18 6.88 -11.80
CA SER A 473 -15.52 6.85 -12.40
C SER A 473 -16.63 6.89 -11.34
N ALA A 474 -16.44 6.21 -10.21
CA ALA A 474 -17.37 6.24 -9.08
C ALA A 474 -17.42 7.64 -8.43
N LEU A 475 -16.27 8.27 -8.16
CA LEU A 475 -16.21 9.64 -7.63
C LEU A 475 -16.87 10.64 -8.58
N LYS A 476 -16.59 10.51 -9.88
CA LYS A 476 -17.20 11.35 -10.92
C LYS A 476 -18.72 11.22 -10.91
N LYS A 477 -19.21 9.98 -10.89
CA LYS A 477 -20.66 9.70 -10.88
C LYS A 477 -21.31 10.27 -9.63
N GLU A 478 -20.74 10.03 -8.47
CA GLU A 478 -21.28 10.53 -7.20
C GLU A 478 -21.39 12.05 -7.17
N LEU A 479 -20.31 12.75 -7.56
CA LEU A 479 -20.33 14.21 -7.56
C LEU A 479 -21.32 14.75 -8.60
N SER A 480 -21.53 14.04 -9.72
CA SER A 480 -22.50 14.44 -10.75
C SER A 480 -23.96 14.31 -10.32
N GLU A 481 -24.27 13.42 -9.37
CA GLU A 481 -25.62 13.29 -8.81
C GLU A 481 -25.95 14.46 -7.85
N HIS A 482 -24.92 15.09 -7.26
CA HIS A 482 -25.07 16.17 -6.28
C HIS A 482 -24.67 17.55 -6.80
N THR A 483 -24.29 17.71 -8.06
CA THR A 483 -23.87 19.00 -8.64
C THR A 483 -24.45 19.22 -10.03
N ASP A 484 -24.67 20.49 -10.42
CA ASP A 484 -25.31 20.84 -11.68
C ASP A 484 -24.31 20.79 -12.86
N ASP A 485 -23.10 21.32 -12.66
CA ASP A 485 -22.04 21.36 -13.69
C ASP A 485 -20.80 20.58 -13.22
N LEU A 486 -20.61 19.38 -13.76
CA LEU A 486 -19.43 18.57 -13.53
C LEU A 486 -18.38 18.79 -14.61
N HIS A 487 -17.14 19.07 -14.21
CA HIS A 487 -16.00 19.14 -15.12
C HIS A 487 -14.85 18.26 -14.62
N VAL A 488 -14.21 17.55 -15.54
CA VAL A 488 -13.07 16.68 -15.23
C VAL A 488 -11.87 17.17 -16.02
N GLN A 489 -10.81 17.52 -15.30
CA GLN A 489 -9.55 17.95 -15.88
C GLN A 489 -8.58 16.77 -15.87
N HIS A 490 -8.12 16.39 -17.06
CA HIS A 490 -7.09 15.39 -17.24
C HIS A 490 -5.77 16.07 -17.58
N ASP A 491 -4.79 15.93 -16.70
CA ASP A 491 -3.43 16.41 -16.92
C ASP A 491 -2.44 15.28 -16.77
N ASN A 492 -1.24 15.48 -17.31
CA ASN A 492 -0.13 14.60 -17.02
C ASN A 492 0.51 15.04 -15.70
N PHE A 493 0.98 14.11 -14.90
CA PHE A 493 1.84 14.39 -13.77
C PHE A 493 3.13 15.05 -14.27
N ASP A 494 3.38 16.25 -13.77
CA ASP A 494 4.59 17.02 -14.08
C ASP A 494 5.24 17.41 -12.76
N GLY A 495 6.47 16.97 -12.56
CA GLY A 495 7.15 17.19 -11.30
C GLY A 495 8.50 16.50 -11.20
N MET A 496 9.11 16.67 -10.02
CA MET A 496 10.42 16.10 -9.72
C MET A 496 10.41 14.59 -9.53
N PHE A 497 9.23 13.97 -9.46
CA PHE A 497 9.08 12.55 -9.19
C PHE A 497 9.07 11.73 -10.48
N THR A 498 9.86 10.68 -10.50
CA THR A 498 9.81 9.61 -11.51
C THR A 498 9.46 8.31 -10.81
N PHE A 499 8.40 7.64 -11.26
CA PHE A 499 7.94 6.37 -10.67
C PHE A 499 8.28 5.19 -11.56
N TYR A 500 8.37 4.01 -10.94
CA TYR A 500 8.59 2.74 -11.63
C TYR A 500 7.44 1.78 -11.34
N ASP A 501 7.13 0.94 -12.31
CA ASP A 501 6.08 -0.07 -12.20
C ASP A 501 6.50 -1.26 -11.30
N SER A 502 5.66 -2.30 -11.24
CA SER A 502 5.79 -3.46 -10.34
C SER A 502 5.52 -3.13 -8.86
N THR A 503 4.22 -3.05 -8.52
CA THR A 503 3.72 -2.79 -7.15
C THR A 503 3.29 -4.06 -6.40
N LYS A 504 2.91 -5.13 -7.12
CA LYS A 504 2.49 -6.43 -6.59
C LYS A 504 3.29 -7.53 -7.27
N ALA A 505 3.56 -8.61 -6.54
CA ALA A 505 4.15 -9.82 -7.08
C ALA A 505 3.67 -11.04 -6.29
N THR A 506 3.92 -12.24 -6.83
CA THR A 506 3.69 -13.50 -6.13
C THR A 506 5.04 -14.05 -5.69
N LEU A 507 5.18 -14.31 -4.40
CA LEU A 507 6.33 -14.96 -3.79
C LEU A 507 6.08 -16.47 -3.77
N ASN A 508 6.95 -17.21 -4.42
CA ASN A 508 6.99 -18.66 -4.35
C ASN A 508 8.06 -19.07 -3.33
N VAL A 509 7.65 -19.81 -2.32
CA VAL A 509 8.55 -20.40 -1.32
C VAL A 509 8.73 -21.86 -1.64
N TYR A 510 9.97 -22.25 -1.92
CA TYR A 510 10.35 -23.63 -2.21
C TYR A 510 11.16 -24.20 -1.07
N GLN A 511 10.84 -25.42 -0.65
CA GLN A 511 11.74 -26.20 0.20
C GLN A 511 12.78 -26.90 -0.69
N VAL A 512 14.04 -26.50 -0.57
CA VAL A 512 15.12 -27.00 -1.43
C VAL A 512 15.95 -28.01 -0.66
N ALA A 513 16.13 -29.19 -1.26
CA ALA A 513 17.01 -30.22 -0.73
C ALA A 513 18.48 -29.75 -0.77
N SER A 514 19.29 -30.28 0.14
CA SER A 514 20.71 -29.99 0.19
C SER A 514 21.45 -30.58 -1.02
N VAL A 515 22.46 -29.86 -1.55
CA VAL A 515 23.41 -30.43 -2.54
C VAL A 515 24.09 -31.70 -2.01
N THR A 516 24.22 -31.87 -0.69
CA THR A 516 24.75 -33.12 -0.09
C THR A 516 23.84 -34.32 -0.36
N PHE A 517 22.53 -34.11 -0.47
CA PHE A 517 21.59 -35.17 -0.84
C PHE A 517 21.85 -35.63 -2.28
N ASP A 518 22.02 -34.71 -3.22
CA ASP A 518 22.31 -35.04 -4.62
C ASP A 518 23.64 -35.78 -4.77
N LEU A 519 24.67 -35.38 -4.00
CA LEU A 519 25.95 -36.08 -3.96
C LEU A 519 25.83 -37.49 -3.36
N LEU A 520 25.03 -37.66 -2.31
CA LEU A 520 24.76 -38.96 -1.70
C LEU A 520 23.98 -39.85 -2.67
N LEU A 521 22.96 -39.30 -3.34
CA LEU A 521 22.18 -39.99 -4.36
C LEU A 521 23.08 -40.43 -5.52
N LEU A 522 23.98 -39.55 -5.99
CA LEU A 522 24.98 -39.88 -7.00
C LEU A 522 25.90 -41.01 -6.55
N LEU A 523 26.33 -41.02 -5.29
CA LEU A 523 27.15 -42.08 -4.71
C LEU A 523 26.39 -43.40 -4.63
N VAL A 524 25.12 -43.38 -4.23
CA VAL A 524 24.25 -44.57 -4.17
C VAL A 524 24.00 -45.13 -5.57
N LEU A 525 23.64 -44.27 -6.54
CA LEU A 525 23.44 -44.68 -7.94
C LEU A 525 24.74 -45.20 -8.56
N GLY A 526 25.86 -44.52 -8.31
CA GLY A 526 27.18 -44.92 -8.79
C GLY A 526 27.59 -46.28 -8.23
N SER A 527 27.44 -46.48 -6.91
CA SER A 527 27.75 -47.76 -6.27
C SER A 527 26.82 -48.88 -6.75
N TYR A 528 25.52 -48.61 -6.91
CA TYR A 528 24.56 -49.57 -7.48
C TYR A 528 24.96 -50.00 -8.89
N LEU A 529 25.31 -49.05 -9.78
CA LEU A 529 25.75 -49.37 -11.14
C LEU A 529 27.05 -50.17 -11.15
N ILE A 530 28.00 -49.87 -10.27
CA ILE A 530 29.25 -50.63 -10.11
C ILE A 530 28.96 -52.07 -9.65
N ILE A 531 28.08 -52.24 -8.67
CA ILE A 531 27.67 -53.56 -8.16
C ILE A 531 26.95 -54.35 -9.25
N LEU A 532 26.00 -53.72 -9.96
CA LEU A 532 25.26 -54.34 -11.05
C LEU A 532 26.18 -54.76 -12.20
N PHE A 533 27.12 -53.89 -12.60
CA PHE A 533 28.13 -54.20 -13.60
C PHE A 533 29.00 -55.39 -13.15
N SER A 534 29.48 -55.36 -11.92
CA SER A 534 30.30 -56.45 -11.35
C SER A 534 29.52 -57.76 -11.34
N PHE A 535 28.26 -57.75 -10.91
CA PHE A 535 27.38 -58.91 -10.89
C PHE A 535 27.15 -59.48 -12.31
N LEU A 536 26.85 -58.62 -13.28
CA LEU A 536 26.65 -59.04 -14.68
C LEU A 536 27.93 -59.63 -15.30
N VAL A 537 29.10 -59.02 -15.05
CA VAL A 537 30.38 -59.54 -15.55
C VAL A 537 30.74 -60.87 -14.89
N ILE A 538 30.55 -60.99 -13.57
CA ILE A 538 30.82 -62.24 -12.84
C ILE A 538 29.90 -63.37 -13.35
N THR A 539 28.62 -63.09 -13.55
CA THR A 539 27.64 -64.10 -14.00
C THR A 539 27.82 -64.52 -15.47
N THR A 540 28.33 -63.64 -16.33
CA THR A 540 28.46 -63.92 -17.78
C THR A 540 29.87 -64.35 -18.21
N ARG A 541 30.93 -63.87 -17.55
CA ARG A 541 32.34 -64.07 -17.95
C ARG A 541 33.24 -64.68 -16.87
N GLY A 542 32.74 -64.84 -15.65
CA GLY A 542 33.50 -65.38 -14.53
C GLY A 542 34.36 -64.33 -13.80
N LEU A 543 34.77 -64.66 -12.58
CA LEU A 543 35.45 -63.75 -11.65
C LEU A 543 36.83 -63.27 -12.15
N ASP A 544 37.55 -64.15 -12.87
CA ASP A 544 38.93 -63.89 -13.31
C ASP A 544 39.01 -62.78 -14.36
N ASP A 545 37.97 -62.59 -15.17
CA ASP A 545 37.94 -61.59 -16.24
C ASP A 545 37.68 -60.18 -15.69
N LEU A 546 36.86 -60.05 -14.63
CA LEU A 546 36.69 -58.80 -13.88
C LEU A 546 38.03 -58.34 -13.28
N ILE A 547 38.81 -59.26 -12.72
CA ILE A 547 40.12 -58.98 -12.10
C ILE A 547 41.15 -58.57 -13.17
N ASN A 548 41.10 -59.18 -14.36
CA ASN A 548 42.01 -58.84 -15.45
C ASN A 548 41.71 -57.47 -16.07
N MET A 549 40.46 -57.00 -16.06
CA MET A 549 40.09 -55.65 -16.53
C MET A 549 40.76 -54.51 -15.73
N PHE A 550 41.03 -54.72 -14.44
CA PHE A 550 41.66 -53.71 -13.58
C PHE A 550 43.17 -53.92 -13.39
N ARG A 551 43.75 -54.95 -13.98
CA ARG A 551 45.21 -55.15 -14.00
C ARG A 551 45.84 -54.29 -15.09
N LYS A 552 46.86 -53.51 -14.72
CA LYS A 552 47.71 -52.78 -15.68
C LYS A 552 48.20 -53.75 -16.76
N PRO A 553 48.12 -53.40 -18.06
CA PRO A 553 48.74 -54.21 -19.09
C PRO A 553 50.24 -54.34 -18.78
N PRO A 554 50.84 -55.53 -18.93
CA PRO A 554 52.25 -55.72 -18.65
C PRO A 554 53.07 -54.76 -19.51
N THR A 555 53.96 -54.01 -18.86
CA THR A 555 54.88 -53.10 -19.54
C THR A 555 55.67 -53.89 -20.57
N ARG A 556 55.43 -53.59 -21.84
CA ARG A 556 56.18 -54.13 -22.98
C ARG A 556 57.64 -53.68 -22.80
N LYS A 557 58.49 -54.54 -22.23
CA LYS A 557 59.93 -54.35 -22.30
C LYS A 557 60.28 -54.34 -23.79
N ALA A 558 60.66 -53.17 -24.29
CA ALA A 558 61.30 -53.05 -25.60
C ALA A 558 62.55 -53.95 -25.57
N LYS A 559 62.57 -54.99 -26.40
CA LYS A 559 63.81 -55.69 -26.72
C LYS A 559 64.63 -54.73 -27.58
N ALA A 560 65.70 -54.20 -27.01
CA ALA A 560 66.83 -53.71 -27.78
C ALA A 560 67.58 -54.93 -28.31
N ALA A 561 67.60 -55.07 -29.64
CA ALA A 561 68.66 -55.64 -30.49
C ALA A 561 68.16 -55.62 -31.92
#